data_AF-A0A938SHA0-F1
#
_entry.id   AF-A0A938SHA0-F1
#
_cell.length_a   1.000
_cell.length_b   1.000
_cell.length_c   1.000
_cell.angle_alpha   90.00
_cell.angle_beta   90.00
_cell.angle_gamma   90.00
#
_symmetry.space_group_name_H-M   'P 1'
#
loop_
_entity.id
_entity.type
_entity.pdbx_description
1 polymer ?
#
loop_
_entity_poly.entity_id
_entity_poly.type
_entity_poly.pdbx_seq_one_letter_code
_entity_poly.pdbx_strand_id
1 'polypeptide(L)'
;MTDAQQMLNPPAADQSPSRKRQSGGRIGYWGFVGHCPAQRDGHWSFGGVSNLAAASLRCGLLMLGAVWSADADLVVLKREIKVEGALVQDDLDGVRVRHESGVETFYPRDEVVRVERQGPPEFVEAEKARKAGRFDEALATHGRLIADKNDPCLTGDAWLGILKCYQMTGQTEKAIRAYVAMLEANPRTRHFGHAPLITERFSGDDRAMAFLGDVIDRAKDGLVGEVSRVLACTVLGVKGHYEEAEKGFGMLLASSDQRVVDLVRIRWAQLLVSQGRWLDALS
;
A
#
# COMPACT_ATOMS: atom_id res chain seq x y z
N MET A 1 21.48 -13.00 6.22
CA MET A 1 20.56 -12.45 5.21
C MET A 1 19.16 -12.67 5.74
N THR A 2 18.42 -11.59 6.01
CA THR A 2 17.07 -11.66 6.58
C THR A 2 16.06 -12.12 5.53
N ASP A 3 15.09 -12.95 5.90
CA ASP A 3 14.06 -13.54 5.03
C ASP A 3 13.35 -12.54 4.10
N ALA A 4 13.22 -11.28 4.53
CA ALA A 4 12.68 -10.18 3.71
C ALA A 4 13.45 -9.92 2.39
N GLN A 5 14.76 -10.14 2.34
CA GLN A 5 15.56 -9.97 1.12
C GLN A 5 15.39 -11.14 0.14
N GLN A 6 15.14 -12.36 0.63
CA GLN A 6 14.85 -13.50 -0.25
C GLN A 6 13.49 -13.36 -0.94
N MET A 7 12.52 -12.70 -0.31
CA MET A 7 11.20 -12.44 -0.90
C MET A 7 11.23 -11.41 -2.03
N LEU A 8 12.20 -10.51 -2.06
CA LEU A 8 12.33 -9.45 -3.07
C LEU A 8 13.09 -9.90 -4.33
N ASN A 9 13.76 -11.05 -4.28
CA ASN A 9 14.40 -11.63 -5.46
C ASN A 9 13.41 -12.52 -6.20
N PRO A 10 13.07 -12.23 -7.47
CA PRO A 10 12.24 -13.14 -8.25
C PRO A 10 12.94 -14.50 -8.38
N PRO A 11 12.25 -15.64 -8.15
CA PRO A 11 12.82 -16.94 -8.47
C PRO A 11 13.15 -16.98 -9.97
N ALA A 12 14.28 -17.60 -10.32
CA ALA A 12 14.68 -17.79 -11.72
C ALA A 12 13.49 -18.32 -12.53
N ALA A 13 13.19 -17.65 -13.65
CA ALA A 13 12.03 -17.95 -14.48
C ALA A 13 11.96 -19.45 -14.82
N ASP A 14 10.94 -20.12 -14.31
CA ASP A 14 10.58 -21.49 -14.66
C ASP A 14 10.15 -21.49 -16.14
N GLN A 15 11.04 -22.02 -17.00
CA GLN A 15 10.82 -22.20 -18.43
C GLN A 15 9.92 -23.41 -18.69
N SER A 16 8.69 -23.36 -18.19
CA SER A 16 7.68 -24.37 -18.49
C SER A 16 7.02 -24.07 -19.86
N PRO A 17 6.85 -25.04 -20.77
CA PRO A 17 6.39 -24.77 -22.14
C PRO A 17 4.93 -24.31 -22.17
N SER A 18 4.69 -23.17 -22.84
CA SER A 18 3.35 -22.64 -23.10
C SER A 18 2.45 -23.64 -23.82
N ARG A 19 1.32 -24.00 -23.19
CA ARG A 19 0.22 -24.71 -23.86
C ARG A 19 -0.49 -23.73 -24.80
N LYS A 20 -0.40 -24.00 -26.11
CA LYS A 20 -1.18 -23.34 -27.16
C LYS A 20 -2.68 -23.47 -26.85
N ARG A 21 -3.37 -22.34 -26.64
CA ARG A 21 -4.84 -22.25 -26.79
C ARG A 21 -5.16 -21.65 -28.15
N GLN A 22 -5.89 -22.42 -28.94
CA GLN A 22 -6.45 -22.01 -30.23
C GLN A 22 -7.65 -21.08 -30.04
N SER A 23 -7.58 -19.96 -30.79
CA SER A 23 -8.63 -19.24 -31.53
C SER A 23 -10.04 -19.02 -30.96
N GLY A 24 -10.47 -17.76 -31.03
CA GLY A 24 -11.85 -17.42 -31.42
C GLY A 24 -12.28 -16.02 -30.98
N GLY A 25 -12.52 -15.12 -31.95
CA GLY A 25 -13.38 -13.94 -31.74
C GLY A 25 -12.76 -12.57 -32.08
N ARG A 26 -12.86 -12.17 -33.36
CA ARG A 26 -12.73 -10.79 -33.84
C ARG A 26 -13.89 -9.94 -33.34
N ILE A 27 -13.65 -8.72 -32.83
CA ILE A 27 -14.56 -7.56 -32.99
C ILE A 27 -13.75 -6.25 -33.10
N GLY A 28 -13.85 -5.62 -34.29
CA GLY A 28 -14.21 -4.22 -34.52
C GLY A 28 -13.34 -3.07 -33.99
N TYR A 29 -12.59 -2.45 -34.91
CA TYR A 29 -12.00 -1.11 -34.84
C TYR A 29 -13.05 0.02 -35.00
N TRP A 30 -12.91 1.09 -34.22
CA TRP A 30 -13.32 2.48 -34.52
C TRP A 30 -12.26 3.37 -33.80
N GLY A 31 -11.52 4.31 -34.37
CA GLY A 31 -11.74 5.11 -35.58
C GLY A 31 -12.15 6.53 -35.19
N PHE A 32 -11.25 7.33 -34.58
CA PHE A 32 -11.42 8.78 -34.49
C PHE A 32 -10.07 9.50 -34.69
N VAL A 33 -10.00 10.19 -35.83
CA VAL A 33 -8.93 11.12 -36.23
C VAL A 33 -9.44 12.52 -35.88
N GLY A 34 -8.76 13.22 -34.98
CA GLY A 34 -9.04 14.61 -34.61
C GLY A 34 -7.89 15.51 -35.02
N HIS A 35 -8.19 16.49 -35.88
CA HIS A 35 -7.27 17.42 -36.52
C HIS A 35 -6.54 18.39 -35.56
N CYS A 36 -5.30 18.71 -35.91
CA CYS A 36 -4.55 19.89 -35.48
C CYS A 36 -5.17 21.21 -36.00
N PRO A 37 -4.96 22.31 -35.27
CA PRO A 37 -4.60 23.56 -35.92
C PRO A 37 -3.26 24.12 -35.42
N ALA A 38 -2.47 24.57 -36.40
CA ALA A 38 -1.25 25.35 -36.25
C ALA A 38 -1.54 26.86 -36.06
N GLN A 39 -0.48 27.64 -35.86
CA GLN A 39 -0.33 29.11 -35.66
C GLN A 39 -0.19 29.52 -34.18
N ARG A 40 0.74 30.40 -33.80
CA ARG A 40 1.38 31.50 -34.56
C ARG A 40 2.68 31.94 -33.88
N ASP A 41 3.68 32.27 -34.70
CA ASP A 41 4.94 32.91 -34.31
C ASP A 41 4.74 34.31 -33.74
N GLY A 42 5.54 34.66 -32.73
CA GLY A 42 5.58 35.99 -32.14
C GLY A 42 6.97 36.29 -31.59
N HIS A 43 7.85 36.78 -32.46
CA HIS A 43 9.11 37.42 -32.10
C HIS A 43 8.85 38.73 -31.35
N TRP A 44 9.52 38.92 -30.20
CA TRP A 44 9.78 40.24 -29.63
C TRP A 44 11.26 40.34 -29.27
N SER A 45 11.91 41.36 -29.82
CA SER A 45 13.31 41.70 -29.60
C SER A 45 13.39 43.19 -29.28
N PHE A 46 13.86 43.54 -28.09
CA PHE A 46 14.47 44.81 -27.69
C PHE A 46 15.28 44.44 -26.42
N GLY A 47 16.59 44.62 -26.27
CA GLY A 47 17.45 45.72 -26.73
C GLY A 47 17.60 46.70 -25.56
N GLY A 48 18.66 46.60 -24.74
CA GLY A 48 18.81 47.47 -23.56
C GLY A 48 20.04 47.22 -22.68
N VAL A 49 21.17 47.70 -23.18
CA VAL A 49 22.55 47.83 -22.66
C VAL A 49 22.68 48.38 -21.21
N SER A 50 23.51 47.68 -20.41
CA SER A 50 24.60 48.16 -19.53
C SER A 50 24.43 49.03 -18.28
N ASN A 51 25.17 48.54 -17.25
CA ASN A 51 25.94 49.24 -16.22
C ASN A 51 25.21 49.83 -15.01
N LEU A 52 25.44 49.24 -13.83
CA LEU A 52 26.10 49.94 -12.73
C LEU A 52 26.60 48.95 -11.66
N ALA A 53 27.86 49.17 -11.29
CA ALA A 53 28.62 48.41 -10.32
C ALA A 53 28.29 48.83 -8.88
N ALA A 54 28.68 47.94 -7.97
CA ALA A 54 29.14 48.20 -6.60
C ALA A 54 28.12 48.68 -5.56
N ALA A 55 27.79 47.77 -4.62
CA ALA A 55 27.58 47.94 -3.18
C ALA A 55 26.57 46.87 -2.74
N SER A 56 26.93 45.77 -2.10
CA SER A 56 27.42 45.80 -0.73
C SER A 56 27.73 44.37 -0.27
N LEU A 57 28.96 44.15 0.16
CA LEU A 57 29.35 43.03 1.02
C LEU A 57 28.66 43.21 2.38
N ARG A 58 27.50 42.56 2.60
CA ARG A 58 26.91 42.27 3.94
C ARG A 58 25.69 41.34 3.91
N CYS A 59 25.72 40.29 3.08
CA CYS A 59 24.75 39.18 3.15
C CYS A 59 25.47 37.82 3.13
N GLY A 60 26.54 37.70 3.90
CA GLY A 60 27.30 36.46 4.08
C GLY A 60 27.26 36.01 5.52
N LEU A 61 26.12 35.47 5.96
CA LEU A 61 25.86 34.60 7.12
C LEU A 61 24.36 34.74 7.45
N LEU A 62 23.65 33.62 7.64
CA LEU A 62 22.17 33.45 7.81
C LEU A 62 21.37 33.04 6.55
N MET A 63 21.96 32.22 5.68
CA MET A 63 21.19 31.36 4.75
C MET A 63 21.58 29.89 4.97
N LEU A 64 21.56 29.45 6.25
CA LEU A 64 21.74 28.04 6.66
C LEU A 64 20.53 27.53 7.45
N GLY A 65 19.36 28.16 7.26
CA GLY A 65 18.09 27.68 7.78
C GLY A 65 17.08 27.67 6.65
N ALA A 66 16.38 26.55 6.49
CA ALA A 66 15.31 26.29 5.52
C ALA A 66 15.75 25.89 4.10
N VAL A 67 16.37 24.71 4.00
CA VAL A 67 16.12 23.80 2.85
C VAL A 67 15.31 22.62 3.40
N TRP A 68 14.09 22.89 3.85
CA TRP A 68 13.05 21.88 4.12
C TRP A 68 11.76 22.47 3.57
N SER A 69 11.68 22.60 2.24
CA SER A 69 10.50 23.12 1.55
C SER A 69 10.28 22.33 0.26
N ALA A 70 9.51 21.25 0.35
CA ALA A 70 8.75 20.60 -0.73
C ALA A 70 7.98 19.37 -0.23
N ASP A 71 8.46 18.70 0.82
CA ASP A 71 8.04 17.33 1.16
C ASP A 71 7.20 17.22 2.44
N ALA A 72 6.41 18.25 2.78
CA ALA A 72 5.52 18.17 3.94
C ALA A 72 4.38 17.18 3.67
N ASP A 73 4.23 16.19 4.54
CA ASP A 73 3.07 15.29 4.52
C ASP A 73 1.84 16.06 5.03
N LEU A 74 0.67 15.69 4.49
CA LEU A 74 -0.59 16.31 4.83
C LEU A 74 -1.48 15.31 5.58
N VAL A 75 -1.84 15.65 6.82
CA VAL A 75 -2.82 14.93 7.62
C VAL A 75 -4.13 15.70 7.58
N VAL A 76 -5.20 15.05 7.13
CA VAL A 76 -6.55 15.60 7.12
C VAL A 76 -7.31 15.03 8.29
N LEU A 77 -7.71 15.89 9.23
CA LEU A 77 -8.48 15.53 10.41
C LEU A 77 -9.99 15.68 10.14
N LYS A 78 -10.80 15.21 11.10
CA LYS A 78 -12.23 15.51 11.15
C LYS A 78 -12.47 17.02 11.04
N ARG A 79 -13.60 17.40 10.44
CA ARG A 79 -13.95 18.80 10.12
C ARG A 79 -13.01 19.45 9.09
N GLU A 80 -12.32 18.63 8.29
CA GLU A 80 -11.45 19.06 7.18
C GLU A 80 -10.27 19.94 7.60
N ILE A 81 -9.84 19.84 8.86
CA ILE A 81 -8.64 20.53 9.34
C ILE A 81 -7.42 19.86 8.69
N LYS A 82 -6.63 20.66 8.00
CA LYS A 82 -5.40 20.24 7.32
C LYS A 82 -4.20 20.56 8.19
N VAL A 83 -3.38 19.54 8.43
CA VAL A 83 -2.16 19.64 9.22
C VAL A 83 -0.98 19.23 8.35
N GLU A 84 -0.01 20.13 8.23
CA GLU A 84 1.20 19.90 7.45
C GLU A 84 2.39 19.64 8.38
N GLY A 85 3.27 18.71 8.00
CA GLY A 85 4.53 18.43 8.67
C GLY A 85 5.12 17.07 8.28
N ALA A 86 6.22 16.68 8.91
CA ALA A 86 6.83 15.38 8.66
C ALA A 86 6.15 14.30 9.49
N LEU A 87 5.74 13.19 8.88
CA LEU A 87 5.18 12.04 9.61
C LEU A 87 6.25 11.30 10.38
N VAL A 88 6.09 11.26 11.71
CA VAL A 88 7.00 10.54 12.62
C VAL A 88 6.42 9.16 12.95
N GLN A 89 5.10 9.07 13.04
CA GLN A 89 4.37 7.85 13.38
C GLN A 89 3.05 7.85 12.61
N ASP A 90 2.69 6.70 12.05
CA ASP A 90 1.40 6.47 11.45
C ASP A 90 1.04 4.99 11.61
N ASP A 91 0.22 4.73 12.61
CA ASP A 91 -0.14 3.39 13.05
C ASP A 91 -1.63 3.35 13.45
N LEU A 92 -2.02 2.29 14.16
CA LEU A 92 -3.41 2.11 14.59
C LEU A 92 -3.84 3.04 15.73
N ASP A 93 -2.91 3.61 16.49
CA ASP A 93 -3.27 4.55 17.57
C ASP A 93 -3.53 5.94 17.05
N GLY A 94 -2.79 6.32 16.00
CA GLY A 94 -2.93 7.64 15.41
C GLY A 94 -1.75 8.04 14.56
N VAL A 95 -1.61 9.35 14.42
CA VAL A 95 -0.61 9.97 13.58
C VAL A 95 0.14 11.01 14.39
N ARG A 96 1.48 10.92 14.37
CA ARG A 96 2.36 11.92 14.97
C ARG A 96 3.00 12.74 13.87
N VAL A 97 2.78 14.04 13.90
CA VAL A 97 3.32 14.99 12.93
C VAL A 97 4.33 15.90 13.61
N ARG A 98 5.53 16.00 13.04
CA ARG A 98 6.52 17.00 13.42
C ARG A 98 6.34 18.24 12.53
N HIS A 99 5.95 19.35 13.14
CA HIS A 99 5.78 20.62 12.44
C HIS A 99 7.13 21.28 12.14
N GLU A 100 7.13 22.30 11.29
CA GLU A 100 8.33 23.10 10.96
C GLU A 100 9.00 23.73 12.19
N SER A 101 8.20 24.02 13.24
CA SER A 101 8.71 24.51 14.53
C SER A 101 9.52 23.47 15.32
N GLY A 102 9.54 22.21 14.86
CA GLY A 102 10.10 21.06 15.57
C GLY A 102 9.17 20.46 16.62
N VAL A 103 8.02 21.09 16.89
CA VAL A 103 7.01 20.55 17.81
C VAL A 103 6.35 19.33 17.18
N GLU A 104 6.21 18.25 17.96
CA GLU A 104 5.48 17.06 17.56
C GLU A 104 4.08 17.05 18.18
N THR A 105 3.06 16.89 17.33
CA THR A 105 1.67 16.75 17.77
C THR A 105 1.16 15.36 17.43
N PHE A 106 0.48 14.73 18.38
CA PHE A 106 -0.17 13.44 18.19
C PHE A 106 -1.67 13.63 17.96
N TYR A 107 -2.18 12.99 16.91
CA TYR A 107 -3.59 12.98 16.52
C TYR A 107 -4.13 11.55 16.62
N PRO A 108 -5.12 11.29 17.50
CA PRO A 108 -5.74 9.97 17.60
C PRO A 108 -6.31 9.48 16.27
N ARG A 109 -6.28 8.16 16.05
CA ARG A 109 -6.67 7.55 14.76
C ARG A 109 -8.10 7.88 14.35
N ASP A 110 -9.00 7.97 15.31
CA ASP A 110 -10.40 8.29 15.05
C ASP A 110 -10.61 9.76 14.67
N GLU A 111 -9.65 10.65 14.94
CA GLU A 111 -9.67 12.04 14.46
C GLU A 111 -9.09 12.19 13.05
N VAL A 112 -8.27 11.23 12.60
CA VAL A 112 -7.61 11.26 11.29
C VAL A 112 -8.52 10.70 10.21
N VAL A 113 -8.88 11.53 9.22
CA VAL A 113 -9.69 11.13 8.07
C VAL A 113 -8.83 10.47 7.00
N ARG A 114 -7.71 11.10 6.66
CA ARG A 114 -6.73 10.55 5.70
C ARG A 114 -5.37 11.19 5.90
N VAL A 115 -4.36 10.50 5.38
CA VAL A 115 -2.98 10.94 5.36
C VAL A 115 -2.51 10.91 3.92
N GLU A 116 -2.17 12.07 3.39
CA GLU A 116 -1.59 12.27 2.06
C GLU A 116 -0.08 12.42 2.22
N ARG A 117 0.63 11.33 1.95
CA ARG A 117 2.09 11.34 1.95
C ARG A 117 2.59 11.85 0.61
N GLN A 118 3.45 12.85 0.63
CA GLN A 118 4.19 13.23 -0.58
C GLN A 118 5.30 12.21 -0.82
N GLY A 119 6.01 11.83 0.26
CA GLY A 119 7.07 10.82 0.23
C GLY A 119 8.26 11.23 -0.65
N PRO A 120 9.35 10.46 -0.62
CA PRO A 120 10.49 10.75 -1.46
C PRO A 120 10.13 10.53 -2.95
N PRO A 121 10.84 11.18 -3.90
CA PRO A 121 10.56 11.06 -5.33
C PRO A 121 10.47 9.61 -5.82
N GLU A 122 11.28 8.70 -5.27
CA GLU A 122 11.26 7.28 -5.61
C GLU A 122 9.93 6.61 -5.26
N PHE A 123 9.29 7.00 -4.16
CA PHE A 123 7.97 6.48 -3.79
C PHE A 123 6.88 7.00 -4.75
N VAL A 124 6.95 8.28 -5.11
CA VAL A 124 6.04 8.89 -6.08
C VAL A 124 6.16 8.20 -7.45
N GLU A 125 7.39 7.95 -7.91
CA GLU A 125 7.64 7.25 -9.17
C GLU A 125 7.18 5.79 -9.12
N ALA A 126 7.37 5.08 -8.00
CA ALA A 126 6.84 3.73 -7.82
C ALA A 126 5.30 3.69 -7.92
N GLU A 127 4.60 4.62 -7.27
CA GLU A 127 3.14 4.72 -7.34
C GLU A 127 2.64 5.12 -8.73
N LYS A 128 3.37 5.99 -9.46
CA LYS A 128 3.08 6.29 -10.87
C LYS A 128 3.26 5.07 -11.76
N ALA A 129 4.38 4.35 -11.62
CA ALA A 129 4.65 3.13 -12.38
C ALA A 129 3.57 2.07 -12.14
N ARG A 130 3.15 1.88 -10.89
CA ARG A 130 2.05 0.99 -10.51
C ARG A 130 0.74 1.39 -11.18
N LYS A 131 0.35 2.67 -11.12
CA LYS A 131 -0.87 3.19 -11.76
C LYS A 131 -0.83 3.07 -13.29
N ALA A 132 0.36 3.13 -13.89
CA ALA A 132 0.59 2.92 -15.31
C ALA A 132 0.64 1.42 -15.72
N GLY A 133 0.51 0.49 -14.77
CA GLY A 133 0.58 -0.95 -15.03
C GLY A 133 2.01 -1.50 -15.21
N ARG A 134 3.05 -0.68 -14.97
CA ARG A 134 4.46 -1.09 -15.00
C ARG A 134 4.83 -1.74 -13.66
N PHE A 135 4.25 -2.89 -13.39
CA PHE A 135 4.32 -3.52 -12.06
C PHE A 135 5.72 -3.95 -11.65
N ASP A 136 6.55 -4.45 -12.56
CA ASP A 136 7.91 -4.89 -12.24
C ASP A 136 8.79 -3.72 -11.78
N GLU A 137 8.67 -2.57 -12.44
CA GLU A 137 9.36 -1.32 -12.07
C GLU A 137 8.91 -0.81 -10.69
N ALA A 138 7.60 -0.84 -10.44
CA ALA A 138 7.02 -0.46 -9.15
C ALA A 138 7.50 -1.40 -8.02
N LEU A 139 7.48 -2.72 -8.26
CA LEU A 139 7.96 -3.73 -7.32
C LEU A 139 9.44 -3.53 -6.98
N ALA A 140 10.29 -3.32 -7.98
CA ALA A 140 11.72 -3.08 -7.77
C ALA A 140 11.96 -1.79 -6.96
N THR A 141 11.19 -0.74 -7.22
CA THR A 141 11.36 0.54 -6.52
C THR A 141 10.84 0.49 -5.09
N HIS A 142 9.68 -0.10 -4.84
CA HIS A 142 9.21 -0.35 -3.46
C HIS A 142 10.15 -1.27 -2.68
N GLY A 143 10.71 -2.30 -3.33
CA GLY A 143 11.68 -3.20 -2.71
C GLY A 143 12.94 -2.46 -2.22
N ARG A 144 13.45 -1.50 -3.01
CA ARG A 144 14.55 -0.62 -2.59
C ARG A 144 14.18 0.27 -1.41
N LEU A 145 13.00 0.90 -1.45
CA LEU A 145 12.51 1.72 -0.34
C LEU A 145 12.42 0.94 0.98
N ILE A 146 11.98 -0.32 0.92
CA ILE A 146 11.92 -1.20 2.10
C ILE A 146 13.32 -1.61 2.56
N ALA A 147 14.26 -1.83 1.63
CA ALA A 147 15.63 -2.22 1.97
C ALA A 147 16.40 -1.08 2.67
N ASP A 148 16.13 0.17 2.29
CA ASP A 148 16.79 1.34 2.85
C ASP A 148 16.30 1.69 4.26
N LYS A 149 15.15 1.15 4.69
CA LYS A 149 14.60 1.15 6.09
C LYS A 149 14.61 2.48 6.87
N ASN A 150 14.75 3.62 6.20
CA ASN A 150 14.94 4.89 6.89
C ASN A 150 13.66 5.50 7.48
N ASP A 151 12.49 5.07 7.00
CA ASP A 151 11.19 5.59 7.45
C ASP A 151 10.21 4.42 7.66
N PRO A 152 9.85 4.10 8.92
CA PRO A 152 8.89 3.05 9.25
C PRO A 152 7.50 3.29 8.64
N CYS A 153 7.08 4.55 8.54
CA CYS A 153 5.79 4.88 7.98
C CYS A 153 5.81 4.67 6.47
N LEU A 154 6.88 5.07 5.78
CA LEU A 154 7.06 4.83 4.35
C LEU A 154 7.19 3.34 4.03
N THR A 155 7.86 2.59 4.90
CA THR A 155 8.03 1.14 4.76
C THR A 155 6.67 0.42 4.69
N GLY A 156 5.70 0.82 5.53
CA GLY A 156 4.34 0.28 5.47
C GLY A 156 3.63 0.58 4.15
N ASP A 157 3.79 1.80 3.62
CA ASP A 157 3.21 2.18 2.32
C ASP A 157 3.86 1.45 1.15
N ALA A 158 5.18 1.27 1.19
CA ALA A 158 5.90 0.53 0.16
C ALA A 158 5.48 -0.95 0.13
N TRP A 159 5.30 -1.58 1.30
CA TRP A 159 4.73 -2.93 1.39
C TRP A 159 3.32 -3.00 0.81
N LEU A 160 2.47 -2.02 1.10
CA LEU A 160 1.14 -1.95 0.52
C LEU A 160 1.19 -1.79 -1.01
N GLY A 161 2.13 -0.99 -1.52
CA GLY A 161 2.40 -0.85 -2.95
C GLY A 161 2.75 -2.18 -3.61
N ILE A 162 3.67 -2.96 -3.01
CA ILE A 162 4.03 -4.31 -3.45
C ILE A 162 2.82 -5.24 -3.47
N LEU A 163 2.06 -5.26 -2.37
CA LEU A 163 0.86 -6.07 -2.23
C LEU A 163 -0.16 -5.75 -3.34
N LYS A 164 -0.40 -4.47 -3.62
CA LYS A 164 -1.29 -4.04 -4.71
C LYS A 164 -0.78 -4.47 -6.08
N CYS A 165 0.53 -4.41 -6.33
CA CYS A 165 1.12 -4.90 -7.59
C CYS A 165 0.87 -6.40 -7.78
N TYR A 166 1.08 -7.21 -6.74
CA TYR A 166 0.83 -8.64 -6.81
C TYR A 166 -0.66 -8.97 -7.00
N GLN A 167 -1.57 -8.23 -6.36
CA GLN A 167 -3.01 -8.37 -6.59
C GLN A 167 -3.43 -8.02 -8.02
N MET A 168 -2.89 -6.94 -8.58
CA MET A 168 -3.23 -6.50 -9.93
C MET A 168 -2.70 -7.48 -11.01
N THR A 169 -1.65 -8.24 -10.69
CA THR A 169 -1.10 -9.29 -11.57
C THR A 169 -1.63 -10.69 -11.28
N GLY A 170 -2.55 -10.85 -10.32
CA GLY A 170 -3.13 -12.14 -9.94
C GLY A 170 -2.17 -13.08 -9.20
N GLN A 171 -1.05 -12.55 -8.68
CA GLN A 171 -0.04 -13.30 -7.90
C GLN A 171 -0.43 -13.34 -6.43
N THR A 172 -1.54 -14.02 -6.19
CA THR A 172 -2.26 -14.18 -4.94
C THR A 172 -1.38 -14.60 -3.75
N GLU A 173 -0.60 -15.66 -3.88
CA GLU A 173 0.31 -16.13 -2.83
C GLU A 173 1.38 -15.09 -2.45
N LYS A 174 1.97 -14.41 -3.44
CA LYS A 174 2.95 -13.33 -3.21
C LYS A 174 2.32 -12.11 -2.53
N ALA A 175 1.07 -11.78 -2.83
CA ALA A 175 0.35 -10.70 -2.16
C ALA A 175 0.15 -11.01 -0.67
N ILE A 176 -0.21 -12.25 -0.31
CA ILE A 176 -0.28 -12.68 1.08
C ILE A 176 1.10 -12.60 1.75
N ARG A 177 2.15 -13.10 1.09
CA ARG A 177 3.52 -13.00 1.63
C ARG A 177 3.91 -11.57 1.95
N ALA A 178 3.67 -10.63 1.03
CA ALA A 178 3.95 -9.21 1.23
C ALA A 178 3.16 -8.63 2.42
N TYR A 179 1.89 -9.01 2.57
CA TYR A 179 1.08 -8.58 3.70
C TYR A 179 1.57 -9.12 5.05
N VAL A 180 1.87 -10.42 5.11
CA VAL A 180 2.41 -11.06 6.31
C VAL A 180 3.75 -10.41 6.68
N ALA A 181 4.66 -10.22 5.72
CA ALA A 181 5.93 -9.54 5.94
C ALA A 181 5.77 -8.09 6.45
N MET A 182 4.77 -7.36 5.95
CA MET A 182 4.42 -6.03 6.44
C MET A 182 4.00 -6.05 7.92
N LEU A 183 3.17 -7.04 8.31
CA LEU A 183 2.72 -7.19 9.70
C LEU A 183 3.84 -7.68 10.62
N GLU A 184 4.72 -8.55 10.14
CA GLU A 184 5.91 -8.98 10.89
C GLU A 184 6.86 -7.78 11.15
N ALA A 185 7.04 -6.92 10.15
CA ALA A 185 7.86 -5.71 10.28
C ALA A 185 7.21 -4.64 11.15
N ASN A 186 5.89 -4.45 11.04
CA ASN A 186 5.14 -3.49 11.84
C ASN A 186 3.73 -4.03 12.18
N PRO A 187 3.58 -4.70 13.33
CA PRO A 187 2.29 -5.24 13.80
C PRO A 187 1.21 -4.17 14.08
N ARG A 188 1.61 -2.91 14.23
CA ARG A 188 0.71 -1.76 14.43
C ARG A 188 0.49 -0.98 13.15
N THR A 189 0.91 -1.48 11.98
CA THR A 189 0.77 -0.75 10.73
C THR A 189 -0.66 -0.28 10.53
N ARG A 190 -0.78 0.98 10.08
CA ARG A 190 -2.01 1.63 9.64
C ARG A 190 -2.80 0.79 8.63
N HIS A 191 -2.08 -0.11 7.93
CA HIS A 191 -2.59 -1.00 6.91
C HIS A 191 -3.09 -2.36 7.43
N PHE A 192 -3.19 -2.56 8.75
CA PHE A 192 -3.74 -3.79 9.34
C PHE A 192 -5.14 -4.14 8.80
N GLY A 193 -5.95 -3.14 8.47
CA GLY A 193 -7.27 -3.34 7.88
C GLY A 193 -7.25 -3.74 6.39
N HIS A 194 -6.09 -3.88 5.73
CA HIS A 194 -5.98 -4.14 4.28
C HIS A 194 -6.00 -5.63 3.90
N ALA A 195 -6.16 -6.54 4.86
CA ALA A 195 -6.51 -7.93 4.60
C ALA A 195 -7.65 -8.15 3.56
N PRO A 196 -8.72 -7.31 3.45
CA PRO A 196 -9.81 -7.52 2.48
C PRO A 196 -9.33 -7.52 1.06
N LEU A 197 -8.46 -6.57 0.75
CA LEU A 197 -7.97 -6.35 -0.60
C LEU A 197 -7.26 -7.60 -1.12
N ILE A 198 -6.64 -8.36 -0.21
CA ILE A 198 -5.91 -9.58 -0.56
C ILE A 198 -6.87 -10.63 -1.03
N THR A 199 -7.95 -10.86 -0.29
CA THR A 199 -8.85 -12.00 -0.45
C THR A 199 -9.94 -11.81 -1.50
N GLU A 200 -10.31 -10.57 -1.85
CA GLU A 200 -11.37 -10.30 -2.84
C GLU A 200 -11.04 -10.79 -4.26
N ARG A 201 -9.75 -10.91 -4.60
CA ARG A 201 -9.29 -11.46 -5.88
C ARG A 201 -8.72 -12.87 -5.77
N PHE A 202 -8.88 -13.54 -4.63
CA PHE A 202 -8.47 -14.94 -4.52
C PHE A 202 -9.34 -15.81 -5.41
N SER A 203 -8.71 -16.55 -6.32
CA SER A 203 -9.39 -17.55 -7.15
C SER A 203 -9.02 -18.99 -6.72
N GLY A 204 -8.73 -19.22 -5.44
CA GLY A 204 -8.42 -20.57 -4.93
C GLY A 204 -6.99 -21.06 -5.18
N ASP A 205 -5.99 -20.22 -4.91
CA ASP A 205 -4.57 -20.62 -4.98
C ASP A 205 -4.19 -21.50 -3.77
N ASP A 206 -4.04 -22.81 -3.99
CA ASP A 206 -3.64 -23.77 -2.94
C ASP A 206 -2.26 -23.45 -2.34
N ARG A 207 -1.37 -22.78 -3.10
CA ARG A 207 -0.05 -22.37 -2.58
C ARG A 207 -0.19 -21.32 -1.48
N ALA A 208 -1.18 -20.45 -1.60
CA ALA A 208 -1.46 -19.44 -0.59
C ALA A 208 -1.95 -20.08 0.72
N MET A 209 -2.78 -21.13 0.63
CA MET A 209 -3.20 -21.91 1.81
C MET A 209 -2.03 -22.65 2.45
N ALA A 210 -1.16 -23.27 1.65
CA ALA A 210 0.05 -23.92 2.16
C ALA A 210 0.95 -22.91 2.90
N PHE A 211 1.20 -21.75 2.30
CA PHE A 211 1.98 -20.69 2.94
C PHE A 211 1.35 -20.18 4.23
N LEU A 212 0.03 -19.95 4.25
CA LEU A 212 -0.66 -19.54 5.47
C LEU A 212 -0.54 -20.60 6.57
N GLY A 213 -0.65 -21.89 6.22
CA GLY A 213 -0.37 -23.00 7.15
C GLY A 213 1.01 -22.88 7.79
N ASP A 214 2.06 -22.72 6.98
CA ASP A 214 3.44 -22.55 7.46
C ASP A 214 3.59 -21.33 8.38
N VAL A 215 2.91 -20.21 8.09
CA VAL A 215 2.93 -19.02 8.94
C VAL A 215 2.22 -19.28 10.27
N ILE A 216 1.05 -19.91 10.23
CA ILE A 216 0.26 -20.24 11.42
C ILE A 216 1.06 -21.16 12.36
N ASP A 217 1.73 -22.17 11.80
CA ASP A 217 2.53 -23.13 12.59
C ASP A 217 3.75 -22.47 13.24
N ARG A 218 4.39 -21.53 12.54
CA ARG A 218 5.58 -20.82 13.04
C ARG A 218 5.23 -19.71 14.04
N ALA A 219 4.22 -18.90 13.76
CA ALA A 219 3.85 -17.74 14.56
C ALA A 219 2.96 -18.09 15.78
N LYS A 220 2.34 -19.28 15.79
CA LYS A 220 1.46 -19.79 16.85
C LYS A 220 0.45 -18.73 17.31
N ASP A 221 0.48 -18.35 18.59
CA ASP A 221 -0.52 -17.47 19.24
C ASP A 221 -0.11 -15.99 19.21
N GLY A 222 0.70 -15.58 18.22
CA GLY A 222 1.01 -14.18 17.94
C GLY A 222 0.04 -13.54 16.94
N LEU A 223 -0.01 -12.21 16.92
CA LEU A 223 -0.87 -11.42 16.02
C LEU A 223 -0.77 -11.89 14.55
N VAL A 224 0.45 -12.13 14.07
CA VAL A 224 0.69 -12.58 12.68
C VAL A 224 0.06 -13.95 12.43
N GLY A 225 0.15 -14.87 13.40
CA GLY A 225 -0.48 -16.18 13.33
C GLY A 225 -2.00 -16.08 13.31
N GLU A 226 -2.59 -15.28 14.21
CA GLU A 226 -4.03 -15.07 14.26
C GLU A 226 -4.57 -14.41 12.99
N VAL A 227 -3.93 -13.34 12.50
CA VAL A 227 -4.31 -12.70 11.23
C VAL A 227 -4.16 -13.68 10.06
N SER A 228 -3.14 -14.54 10.07
CA SER A 228 -2.99 -15.58 9.05
C SER A 228 -4.11 -16.62 9.11
N ARG A 229 -4.61 -16.97 10.31
CA ARG A 229 -5.81 -17.81 10.47
C ARG A 229 -7.05 -17.11 9.90
N VAL A 230 -7.23 -15.80 10.13
CA VAL A 230 -8.33 -15.02 9.52
C VAL A 230 -8.26 -15.08 7.99
N LEU A 231 -7.07 -14.88 7.41
CA LEU A 231 -6.87 -14.98 5.96
C LEU A 231 -7.20 -16.39 5.46
N ALA A 232 -6.75 -17.44 6.16
CA ALA A 232 -7.03 -18.83 5.79
C ALA A 232 -8.54 -19.14 5.80
N CYS A 233 -9.27 -18.71 6.83
CA CYS A 233 -10.73 -18.84 6.90
C CYS A 233 -11.42 -18.11 5.73
N THR A 234 -10.92 -16.93 5.37
CA THR A 234 -11.45 -16.18 4.23
C THR A 234 -11.23 -16.93 2.92
N VAL A 235 -10.05 -17.52 2.70
CA VAL A 235 -9.75 -18.31 1.50
C VAL A 235 -10.62 -19.56 1.44
N LEU A 236 -10.84 -20.25 2.56
CA LEU A 236 -11.77 -21.39 2.65
C LEU A 236 -13.19 -20.98 2.22
N GLY A 237 -13.67 -19.85 2.71
CA GLY A 237 -14.98 -19.30 2.35
C GLY A 237 -15.13 -19.00 0.86
N VAL A 238 -14.12 -18.40 0.24
CA VAL A 238 -14.09 -18.13 -1.21
C VAL A 238 -14.10 -19.43 -2.03
N LYS A 239 -13.47 -20.50 -1.53
CA LYS A 239 -13.50 -21.83 -2.16
C LYS A 239 -14.82 -22.59 -1.94
N GLY A 240 -15.76 -22.02 -1.19
CA GLY A 240 -17.06 -22.64 -0.87
C GLY A 240 -17.02 -23.57 0.34
N HIS A 241 -15.92 -23.63 1.08
CA HIS A 241 -15.79 -24.39 2.33
C HIS A 241 -16.35 -23.58 3.52
N TYR A 242 -17.64 -23.23 3.43
CA TYR A 242 -18.29 -22.30 4.36
C TYR A 242 -18.28 -22.77 5.81
N GLU A 243 -18.59 -24.04 6.07
CA GLU A 243 -18.64 -24.58 7.44
C GLU A 243 -17.29 -24.50 8.14
N GLU A 244 -16.21 -24.86 7.43
CA GLU A 244 -14.84 -24.80 7.94
C GLU A 244 -14.40 -23.36 8.20
N ALA A 245 -14.73 -22.44 7.29
CA ALA A 245 -14.46 -21.03 7.43
C ALA A 245 -15.20 -20.42 8.64
N GLU A 246 -16.49 -20.70 8.80
CA GLU A 246 -17.30 -20.21 9.93
C GLU A 246 -16.82 -20.77 11.26
N LYS A 247 -16.49 -22.07 11.32
CA LYS A 247 -15.89 -22.68 12.51
C LYS A 247 -14.57 -21.98 12.90
N GLY A 248 -13.72 -21.73 11.91
CA GLY A 248 -12.45 -21.01 12.12
C GLY A 248 -12.66 -19.58 12.63
N PHE A 249 -13.59 -18.83 12.04
CA PHE A 249 -13.97 -17.50 12.53
C PHE A 249 -14.53 -17.54 13.96
N GLY A 250 -15.38 -18.51 14.27
CA GLY A 250 -15.93 -18.71 15.62
C GLY A 250 -14.85 -18.91 16.68
N MET A 251 -13.80 -19.66 16.37
CA MET A 251 -12.65 -19.82 17.27
C MET A 251 -11.87 -18.52 17.46
N LEU A 252 -11.72 -17.72 16.40
CA LEU A 252 -10.95 -16.46 16.43
C LEU A 252 -11.69 -15.31 17.11
N LEU A 253 -13.02 -15.40 17.30
CA LEU A 253 -13.76 -14.45 18.13
C LEU A 253 -13.34 -14.49 19.61
N ALA A 254 -12.70 -15.58 20.05
CA ALA A 254 -12.13 -15.69 21.39
C ALA A 254 -10.70 -15.13 21.50
N SER A 255 -10.16 -14.50 20.44
CA SER A 255 -8.85 -13.86 20.49
C SER A 255 -8.81 -12.76 21.56
N SER A 256 -7.67 -12.63 22.22
CA SER A 256 -7.43 -11.53 23.17
C SER A 256 -7.10 -10.21 22.48
N ASP A 257 -6.79 -10.22 21.18
CA ASP A 257 -6.52 -9.01 20.41
C ASP A 257 -7.79 -8.50 19.74
N GLN A 258 -8.31 -7.38 20.24
CA GLN A 258 -9.54 -6.77 19.73
C GLN A 258 -9.48 -6.47 18.22
N ARG A 259 -8.29 -6.17 17.70
CA ARG A 259 -8.12 -5.87 16.26
C ARG A 259 -8.37 -7.11 15.41
N VAL A 260 -7.95 -8.27 15.90
CA VAL A 260 -8.25 -9.56 15.26
C VAL A 260 -9.75 -9.84 15.33
N VAL A 261 -10.38 -9.63 16.48
CA VAL A 261 -11.83 -9.81 16.65
C VAL A 261 -12.61 -8.92 15.68
N ASP A 262 -12.24 -7.65 15.54
CA ASP A 262 -12.89 -6.73 14.61
C ASP A 262 -12.69 -7.15 13.16
N LEU A 263 -11.49 -7.61 12.80
CA LEU A 263 -11.20 -8.14 11.47
C LEU A 263 -12.01 -9.42 11.17
N VAL A 264 -12.14 -10.32 12.15
CA VAL A 264 -12.96 -11.53 12.07
C VAL A 264 -14.42 -11.16 11.81
N ARG A 265 -14.98 -10.22 12.57
CA ARG A 265 -16.37 -9.78 12.41
C ARG A 265 -16.63 -9.26 11.00
N ILE A 266 -15.77 -8.38 10.49
CA ILE A 266 -15.89 -7.85 9.13
C ILE A 266 -15.85 -8.98 8.11
N ARG A 267 -14.91 -9.92 8.23
CA ARG A 267 -14.74 -11.03 7.28
C ARG A 267 -15.86 -12.05 7.33
N TRP A 268 -16.31 -12.39 8.53
CA TRP A 268 -17.39 -13.32 8.71
C TRP A 268 -18.70 -12.71 8.21
N ALA A 269 -18.98 -11.43 8.49
CA ALA A 269 -20.13 -10.74 7.93
C ALA A 269 -20.10 -10.75 6.38
N GLN A 270 -18.94 -10.50 5.76
CA GLN A 270 -18.80 -10.60 4.29
C GLN A 270 -19.04 -12.02 3.77
N LEU A 271 -18.57 -13.04 4.49
CA LEU A 271 -18.83 -14.44 4.15
C LEU A 271 -20.33 -14.75 4.19
N LEU A 272 -21.02 -14.36 5.26
CA LEU A 272 -22.47 -14.55 5.45
C LEU A 272 -23.27 -13.83 4.35
N VAL A 273 -22.88 -12.60 4.04
CA VAL A 273 -23.41 -11.81 2.92
C VAL A 273 -23.26 -12.58 1.60
N SER A 274 -22.09 -13.16 1.31
CA SER A 274 -21.86 -13.92 0.08
C SER A 274 -22.75 -15.18 -0.04
N GLN A 275 -23.23 -15.71 1.09
CA GLN A 275 -24.17 -16.83 1.15
C GLN A 275 -25.64 -16.39 1.11
N GLY A 276 -25.93 -15.08 1.04
CA GLY A 276 -27.28 -14.54 1.12
C GLY A 276 -27.85 -14.48 2.55
N ARG A 277 -27.01 -14.67 3.58
CA ARG A 277 -27.39 -14.66 5.00
C ARG A 277 -27.25 -13.26 5.62
N TRP A 278 -27.94 -12.28 5.04
CA TRP A 278 -27.81 -10.86 5.41
C TRP A 278 -28.22 -10.55 6.84
N LEU A 279 -29.23 -11.24 7.38
CA LEU A 279 -29.69 -11.02 8.76
C LEU A 279 -28.67 -11.49 9.79
N ASP A 280 -28.04 -12.64 9.54
CA ASP A 280 -26.97 -13.18 10.39
C ASP A 280 -25.72 -12.29 10.35
N ALA A 281 -25.49 -11.58 9.24
CA ALA A 281 -24.37 -10.64 9.12
C ALA A 281 -24.56 -9.35 9.93
N LEU A 282 -25.78 -9.05 10.39
CA LEU A 282 -26.11 -7.85 11.17
C LEU A 282 -26.15 -8.09 12.68
N SER A 283 -26.19 -9.36 13.11
CA SER A 283 -26.17 -9.75 14.54
C SER A 283 -24.78 -9.77 15.12
#